data_AF-A0AAU3DGE4-F1
#
_entry.id   AF-A0AAU3DGE4-F1
#
_cell.length_a   1.000
_cell.length_b   1.000
_cell.length_c   1.000
_cell.angle_alpha   90.00
_cell.angle_beta   90.00
_cell.angle_gamma   90.00
#
_symmetry.space_group_name_H-M   'P 1'
#
loop_
_entity.id
_entity.type
_entity.pdbx_description
1 polymer ?
#
loop_
_entity_poly.entity_id
_entity_poly.type
_entity_poly.pdbx_seq_one_letter_code
_entity_poly.pdbx_strand_id
1 'polypeptide(L)'
;MPTPARLDHLRSPVGLAKAVCVLLGVAAFTDVLGVAAGIHARVLVADGLEDGFLAVDEEAWDRADMLYLAAGRLQTLTFLACAVVFIVWFRRVRLNAEVFDPQAHSMAPGWAVGAWFVPFGNLWLPRRVASGVWTASAPADTPGGRSEAPRGLLNGWWAAFVAAEILSRAGGQAYDGAETGREIIDGLDLVAFGDALEVGAAVLAILFVRRLTGMQTLRAMTGALPVERAH
;
A
#
# COMPACT_ATOMS: atom_id res chain seq x y z
N MET A 1 38.52 17.50 1.69
CA MET A 1 37.91 16.93 0.46
C MET A 1 36.52 16.43 0.80
N PRO A 2 35.49 16.67 -0.03
CA PRO A 2 34.23 15.98 0.13
C PRO A 2 34.49 14.49 -0.08
N THR A 3 34.09 13.65 0.87
CA THR A 3 34.12 12.20 0.67
C THR A 3 33.26 11.91 -0.57
N PRO A 4 33.81 11.28 -1.63
CA PRO A 4 32.99 10.92 -2.78
C PRO A 4 31.82 10.09 -2.27
N ALA A 5 30.61 10.38 -2.77
CA ALA A 5 29.44 9.58 -2.44
C ALA A 5 29.80 8.11 -2.66
N ARG A 6 29.64 7.30 -1.61
CA ARG A 6 29.99 5.88 -1.62
C ARG A 6 28.97 5.11 -2.47
N LEU A 7 29.10 5.24 -3.80
CA LEU A 7 28.24 4.60 -4.79
C LEU A 7 28.33 3.06 -4.72
N ASP A 8 29.41 2.53 -4.16
CA ASP A 8 29.62 1.12 -3.82
C ASP A 8 28.55 0.55 -2.86
N HIS A 9 27.85 1.43 -2.12
CA HIS A 9 26.78 1.02 -1.19
C HIS A 9 25.40 0.94 -1.85
N LEU A 10 25.23 1.43 -3.10
CA LEU A 10 23.95 1.38 -3.79
C LEU A 10 23.60 -0.05 -4.18
N ARG A 11 22.35 -0.45 -3.88
CA ARG A 11 21.81 -1.75 -4.29
C ARG A 11 20.64 -1.56 -5.22
N SER A 12 20.61 -2.31 -6.33
CA SER A 12 19.49 -2.22 -7.29
C SER A 12 18.14 -2.52 -6.61
N PRO A 13 17.18 -1.57 -6.66
CA PRO A 13 15.83 -1.80 -6.15
C PRO A 13 14.89 -2.39 -7.21
N VAL A 14 15.33 -2.51 -8.47
CA VAL A 14 14.46 -2.81 -9.63
C VAL A 14 13.77 -4.17 -9.53
N GLY A 15 14.51 -5.23 -9.16
CA GLY A 15 13.93 -6.57 -9.03
C GLY A 15 12.84 -6.64 -7.96
N LEU A 16 13.10 -6.01 -6.80
CA LEU A 16 12.12 -5.90 -5.73
C LEU A 16 10.92 -5.04 -6.14
N ALA A 17 11.15 -3.92 -6.84
CA ALA A 17 10.06 -3.07 -7.34
C ALA A 17 9.12 -3.82 -8.28
N LYS A 18 9.67 -4.65 -9.18
CA LYS A 18 8.87 -5.53 -10.05
C LYS A 18 8.05 -6.53 -9.24
N ALA A 19 8.68 -7.20 -8.27
CA ALA A 19 7.99 -8.15 -7.40
C ALA A 19 6.85 -7.48 -6.60
N VAL A 20 7.09 -6.30 -6.03
CA VAL A 20 6.06 -5.48 -5.37
C VAL A 20 4.93 -5.15 -6.33
N CYS A 21 5.22 -4.68 -7.55
CA CYS A 21 4.18 -4.34 -8.53
C CYS A 21 3.33 -5.56 -8.93
N VAL A 22 3.94 -6.74 -9.08
CA VAL A 22 3.22 -7.98 -9.35
C VAL A 22 2.32 -8.35 -8.17
N LEU A 23 2.86 -8.33 -6.95
CA LEU A 23 2.08 -8.65 -5.74
C LEU A 23 0.94 -7.67 -5.49
N LEU A 24 1.13 -6.38 -5.74
CA LEU A 24 0.05 -5.38 -5.70
C LEU A 24 -1.02 -5.64 -6.76
N GLY A 25 -0.62 -6.10 -7.96
CA GLY A 25 -1.57 -6.49 -9.00
C GLY A 25 -2.35 -7.76 -8.63
N VAL A 26 -1.70 -8.73 -7.99
CA VAL A 26 -2.37 -9.92 -7.46
C VAL A 26 -3.32 -9.54 -6.31
N ALA A 27 -2.91 -8.65 -5.41
CA ALA A 27 -3.77 -8.14 -4.34
C ALA A 27 -5.02 -7.46 -4.91
N ALA A 28 -4.84 -6.49 -5.82
CA ALA A 28 -5.98 -5.84 -6.48
C ALA A 28 -6.91 -6.84 -7.20
N PHE A 29 -6.37 -7.92 -7.76
CA PHE A 29 -7.19 -8.97 -8.36
C PHE A 29 -7.97 -9.77 -7.30
N THR A 30 -7.36 -10.10 -6.16
CA THR A 30 -8.05 -10.78 -5.06
C THR A 30 -9.13 -9.91 -4.43
N ASP A 31 -8.93 -8.59 -4.37
CA ASP A 31 -9.91 -7.63 -3.85
C ASP A 31 -11.14 -7.59 -4.79
N VAL A 32 -10.93 -7.61 -6.11
CA VAL A 32 -12.03 -7.72 -7.09
C VAL A 32 -12.82 -9.03 -6.92
N LEU A 33 -12.15 -10.13 -6.62
CA LEU A 33 -12.83 -11.40 -6.30
C LEU A 33 -13.60 -11.31 -4.98
N GLY A 34 -13.05 -10.60 -3.97
CA GLY A 34 -13.71 -10.29 -2.70
C GLY A 34 -15.00 -9.54 -2.91
N VAL A 35 -14.97 -8.45 -3.69
CA VAL A 35 -16.17 -7.69 -4.08
C VAL A 35 -17.21 -8.56 -4.76
N ALA A 36 -16.79 -9.41 -5.72
CA ALA A 36 -17.73 -10.28 -6.43
C ALA A 36 -18.40 -11.30 -5.49
N ALA A 37 -17.63 -11.90 -4.57
CA ALA A 37 -18.15 -12.81 -3.56
C ALA A 37 -19.08 -12.09 -2.57
N GLY A 38 -18.71 -10.89 -2.12
CA GLY A 38 -19.51 -10.07 -1.20
C GLY A 38 -20.82 -9.61 -1.83
N ILE A 39 -20.82 -9.20 -3.11
CA ILE A 39 -22.05 -8.87 -3.85
C ILE A 39 -22.96 -10.08 -3.96
N HIS A 40 -22.41 -11.27 -4.24
CA HIS A 40 -23.20 -12.49 -4.33
C HIS A 40 -23.87 -12.84 -2.99
N ALA A 41 -23.11 -12.78 -1.89
CA ALA A 41 -23.65 -12.97 -0.54
C ALA A 41 -24.71 -11.90 -0.20
N ARG A 42 -24.47 -10.64 -0.55
CA ARG A 42 -25.38 -9.51 -0.30
C ARG A 42 -26.73 -9.73 -0.99
N VAL A 43 -26.73 -10.12 -2.26
CA VAL A 43 -27.97 -10.36 -3.04
C VAL A 43 -28.77 -11.48 -2.40
N LEU A 44 -28.13 -12.59 -2.01
CA LEU A 44 -28.81 -13.72 -1.41
C LEU A 44 -29.50 -13.36 -0.07
N VAL A 45 -28.85 -12.55 0.76
CA VAL A 45 -29.45 -12.04 2.01
C VAL A 45 -30.57 -11.05 1.73
N ALA A 46 -30.41 -10.17 0.73
CA ALA A 46 -31.43 -9.19 0.37
C ALA A 46 -32.70 -9.86 -0.13
N ASP A 47 -32.60 -10.84 -1.02
CA ASP A 47 -33.73 -11.62 -1.53
C ASP A 47 -34.44 -12.35 -0.37
N GLY A 48 -33.67 -12.94 0.54
CA GLY A 48 -34.20 -13.56 1.76
C GLY A 48 -34.92 -12.61 2.70
N LEU A 49 -34.55 -11.33 2.77
CA LEU A 49 -35.27 -10.35 3.60
C LEU A 49 -36.61 -9.94 3.00
N GLU A 50 -36.75 -9.95 1.68
CA GLU A 50 -38.01 -9.65 0.98
C GLU A 50 -39.02 -10.80 1.12
N ASP A 51 -38.55 -12.06 1.07
CA ASP A 51 -39.38 -13.27 1.18
C ASP A 51 -39.47 -13.86 2.61
N GLY A 52 -38.75 -13.26 3.56
CA GLY A 52 -38.62 -13.68 4.97
C GLY A 52 -37.34 -14.51 5.21
N PHE A 53 -36.47 -14.10 6.15
CA PHE A 53 -35.08 -14.60 6.29
C PHE A 53 -34.91 -16.13 6.34
N LEU A 54 -35.93 -16.87 6.78
CA LEU A 54 -35.98 -18.34 6.77
C LEU A 54 -36.17 -18.96 5.37
N ALA A 55 -36.38 -18.14 4.33
CA ALA A 55 -36.54 -18.53 2.94
C ALA A 55 -35.22 -18.51 2.16
N VAL A 56 -34.11 -18.05 2.76
CA VAL A 56 -32.77 -18.20 2.17
C VAL A 56 -32.46 -19.68 2.08
N ASP A 57 -32.11 -20.16 0.88
CA ASP A 57 -31.63 -21.52 0.68
C ASP A 57 -30.31 -21.72 1.43
N GLU A 58 -30.32 -22.62 2.43
CA GLU A 58 -29.18 -22.89 3.32
C GLU A 58 -27.95 -23.35 2.53
N GLU A 59 -28.14 -24.21 1.51
CA GLU A 59 -27.02 -24.67 0.66
C GLU A 59 -26.42 -23.55 -0.19
N ALA A 60 -27.26 -22.62 -0.69
CA ALA A 60 -26.79 -21.46 -1.42
C ALA A 60 -26.01 -20.50 -0.51
N TRP A 61 -26.50 -20.30 0.72
CA TRP A 61 -25.83 -19.45 1.71
C TRP A 61 -24.48 -20.01 2.14
N ASP A 62 -24.42 -21.28 2.50
CA ASP A 62 -23.18 -21.96 2.89
C ASP A 62 -22.11 -21.86 1.79
N ARG A 63 -22.52 -21.98 0.51
CA ARG A 63 -21.60 -21.83 -0.62
C ARG A 63 -21.11 -20.39 -0.77
N ALA A 64 -22.01 -19.41 -0.64
CA ALA A 64 -21.65 -18.00 -0.74
C ALA A 64 -20.71 -17.58 0.39
N ASP A 65 -21.02 -17.95 1.64
CA ASP A 65 -20.18 -17.68 2.81
C ASP A 65 -18.82 -18.38 2.69
N MET A 66 -18.78 -19.64 2.26
CA MET A 66 -17.52 -20.35 2.02
C MET A 66 -16.64 -19.65 0.98
N LEU A 67 -17.22 -19.18 -0.13
CA LEU A 67 -16.50 -18.43 -1.16
C LEU A 67 -16.01 -17.08 -0.63
N TYR A 68 -16.82 -16.36 0.13
CA TYR A 68 -16.47 -15.09 0.75
C TYR A 68 -15.31 -15.25 1.74
N LEU A 69 -15.40 -16.21 2.65
CA LEU A 69 -14.32 -16.53 3.61
C LEU A 69 -13.04 -17.01 2.91
N ALA A 70 -13.16 -17.80 1.84
CA ALA A 70 -12.01 -18.22 1.04
C ALA A 70 -11.33 -17.02 0.35
N ALA A 71 -12.12 -16.08 -0.21
CA ALA A 71 -11.61 -14.85 -0.78
C ALA A 71 -10.89 -14.01 0.28
N GLY A 72 -11.47 -13.82 1.47
CA GLY A 72 -10.84 -13.10 2.59
C GLY A 72 -9.50 -13.71 3.04
N ARG A 73 -9.41 -15.04 3.11
CA ARG A 73 -8.14 -15.74 3.40
C ARG A 73 -7.09 -15.50 2.31
N LEU A 74 -7.49 -15.56 1.05
CA LEU A 74 -6.58 -15.34 -0.08
C LEU A 74 -6.07 -13.88 -0.12
N GLN A 75 -6.96 -12.91 0.14
CA GLN A 75 -6.61 -11.50 0.28
C GLN A 75 -5.59 -11.31 1.41
N THR A 76 -5.85 -11.87 2.59
CA THR A 76 -4.93 -11.80 3.75
C THR A 76 -3.54 -12.36 3.42
N LEU A 77 -3.47 -13.54 2.79
CA LEU A 77 -2.18 -14.15 2.42
C LEU A 77 -1.42 -13.29 1.40
N THR A 78 -2.12 -12.76 0.40
CA THR A 78 -1.53 -11.92 -0.64
C THR A 78 -1.05 -10.59 -0.07
N PHE A 79 -1.84 -9.99 0.82
CA PHE A 79 -1.48 -8.79 1.56
C PHE A 79 -0.21 -8.99 2.37
N LEU A 80 -0.11 -10.07 3.16
CA LEU A 80 1.09 -10.35 3.96
C LEU A 80 2.33 -10.55 3.08
N ALA A 81 2.21 -11.30 1.98
CA ALA A 81 3.30 -11.48 1.03
C ALA A 81 3.73 -10.13 0.41
N CYS A 82 2.77 -9.31 0.00
CA CYS A 82 3.02 -7.97 -0.51
C CYS A 82 3.71 -7.08 0.53
N ALA A 83 3.21 -7.04 1.77
CA ALA A 83 3.74 -6.23 2.86
C ALA A 83 5.21 -6.56 3.13
N VAL A 84 5.57 -7.85 3.21
CA VAL A 84 6.95 -8.29 3.42
C VAL A 84 7.86 -7.78 2.29
N VAL A 85 7.48 -8.03 1.04
CA VAL A 85 8.30 -7.65 -0.13
C VAL A 85 8.36 -6.13 -0.28
N PHE A 86 7.26 -5.42 0.00
CA PHE A 86 7.19 -3.97 0.01
C PHE A 86 8.13 -3.38 1.07
N ILE A 87 8.12 -3.89 2.30
CA ILE A 87 9.01 -3.41 3.37
C ILE A 87 10.48 -3.66 3.02
N VAL A 88 10.81 -4.81 2.42
CA VAL A 88 12.18 -5.11 1.96
C VAL A 88 12.61 -4.16 0.84
N TRP A 89 11.74 -3.89 -0.14
CA TRP A 89 11.96 -2.88 -1.17
C TRP A 89 12.12 -1.48 -0.55
N PHE A 90 11.24 -1.11 0.36
CA PHE A 90 11.18 0.21 1.00
C PHE A 90 12.43 0.49 1.83
N ARG A 91 12.91 -0.51 2.58
CA ARG A 91 14.18 -0.43 3.30
C ARG A 91 15.35 -0.25 2.33
N ARG A 92 15.35 -0.93 1.18
CA ARG A 92 16.40 -0.79 0.18
C ARG A 92 16.43 0.61 -0.43
N VAL A 93 15.29 1.12 -0.88
CA VAL A 93 15.23 2.49 -1.44
C VAL A 93 15.55 3.54 -0.37
N ARG A 94 15.20 3.32 0.90
CA ARG A 94 15.61 4.22 2.00
C ARG A 94 17.12 4.25 2.21
N LEU A 95 17.81 3.11 2.14
CA LEU A 95 19.27 3.07 2.27
C LEU A 95 19.96 3.72 1.07
N ASN A 96 19.48 3.48 -0.15
CA ASN A 96 20.01 4.16 -1.34
C ASN A 96 19.81 5.69 -1.25
N ALA A 97 18.64 6.13 -0.79
CA ALA A 97 18.31 7.54 -0.62
C ALA A 97 19.23 8.26 0.38
N GLU A 98 19.82 7.56 1.33
CA GLU A 98 20.80 8.13 2.27
C GLU A 98 22.12 8.46 1.59
N VAL A 99 22.53 7.66 0.61
CA VAL A 99 23.72 7.93 -0.22
C VAL A 99 23.48 9.17 -1.09
N PHE A 100 22.24 9.36 -1.54
CA PHE A 100 21.85 10.49 -2.40
C PHE A 100 21.73 11.82 -1.66
N ASP A 101 21.12 11.82 -0.47
CA ASP A 101 20.99 12.98 0.40
C ASP A 101 20.73 12.53 1.85
N PRO A 102 21.75 12.52 2.73
CA PRO A 102 21.57 12.18 4.13
C PRO A 102 20.67 13.18 4.88
N GLN A 103 20.63 14.45 4.46
CA GLN A 103 19.94 15.53 5.17
C GLN A 103 18.43 15.58 4.87
N ALA A 104 17.98 14.90 3.83
CA ALA A 104 16.56 14.77 3.50
C ALA A 104 15.78 13.85 4.48
N HIS A 105 16.47 13.13 5.36
CA HIS A 105 15.85 12.15 6.26
C HIS A 105 15.77 12.67 7.68
N SER A 106 14.55 12.78 8.22
CA SER A 106 14.33 13.12 9.64
C SER A 106 14.36 11.90 10.57
N MET A 107 14.54 10.68 10.04
CA MET A 107 14.46 9.43 10.78
C MET A 107 15.58 8.47 10.38
N ALA A 108 16.07 7.71 11.35
CA ALA A 108 17.10 6.68 11.13
C ALA A 108 16.61 5.57 10.17
N PRO A 109 17.51 4.88 9.45
CA PRO A 109 17.13 3.91 8.42
C PRO A 109 16.32 2.72 8.94
N GLY A 110 16.49 2.37 10.22
CA GLY A 110 15.70 1.34 10.92
C GLY A 110 14.19 1.57 10.84
N TRP A 111 13.77 2.84 10.79
CA TRP A 111 12.36 3.21 10.74
C TRP A 111 11.67 2.85 9.42
N ALA A 112 12.39 2.57 8.33
CA ALA A 112 11.76 2.01 7.12
C ALA A 112 11.12 0.64 7.36
N VAL A 113 11.50 -0.07 8.42
CA VAL A 113 10.86 -1.32 8.85
C VAL A 113 10.01 -1.06 10.11
N GLY A 114 10.60 -0.47 11.15
CA GLY A 114 9.93 -0.30 12.44
C GLY A 114 8.65 0.54 12.39
N ALA A 115 8.56 1.52 11.48
CA ALA A 115 7.39 2.40 11.36
C ALA A 115 6.08 1.65 11.09
N TRP A 116 6.13 0.47 10.48
CA TRP A 116 4.95 -0.33 10.14
C TRP A 116 4.34 -1.07 11.33
N PHE A 117 5.13 -1.29 12.39
CA PHE A 117 4.75 -2.13 13.53
C PHE A 117 4.42 -1.31 14.78
N VAL A 118 4.51 0.02 14.72
CA VAL A 118 4.11 0.89 15.84
C VAL A 118 2.60 1.09 15.78
N PRO A 119 1.84 0.65 16.81
CA PRO A 119 0.40 0.89 16.87
C PRO A 119 0.09 2.38 16.76
N PHE A 120 -0.89 2.74 15.91
CA PHE A 120 -1.25 4.10 15.50
C PHE A 120 -0.14 4.85 14.74
N GLY A 121 1.12 4.72 15.16
CA GLY A 121 2.30 5.24 14.46
C GLY A 121 2.37 4.82 13.00
N ASN A 122 1.94 3.59 12.70
CA ASN A 122 1.87 3.06 11.35
C ASN A 122 0.98 3.86 10.38
N LEU A 123 0.11 4.75 10.88
CA LEU A 123 -0.73 5.64 10.05
C LEU A 123 0.02 6.88 9.52
N TRP A 124 1.17 7.24 10.09
CA TRP A 124 1.92 8.44 9.71
C TRP A 124 3.43 8.26 9.57
N LEU A 125 4.05 7.36 10.35
CA LEU A 125 5.50 7.15 10.35
C LEU A 125 6.01 6.62 9.00
N PRO A 126 5.38 5.64 8.32
CA PRO A 126 5.89 5.16 7.05
C PRO A 126 5.80 6.23 5.96
N ARG A 127 4.73 7.05 5.94
CA ARG A 127 4.64 8.24 5.09
C ARG A 127 5.79 9.21 5.32
N ARG A 128 6.14 9.47 6.58
CA ARG A 128 7.24 10.37 6.94
C ARG A 128 8.57 9.86 6.39
N VAL A 129 8.84 8.56 6.53
CA VAL A 129 10.01 7.93 5.90
C VAL A 129 9.95 8.07 4.38
N ALA A 130 8.81 7.76 3.77
CA ALA A 130 8.63 7.81 2.31
C ALA A 130 8.82 9.23 1.75
N SER A 131 8.40 10.26 2.48
CA SER A 131 8.63 11.67 2.12
C SER A 131 10.11 12.04 2.07
N GLY A 132 10.90 11.57 3.05
CA GLY A 132 12.35 11.74 3.05
C GLY A 132 13.02 11.01 1.88
N VAL A 133 12.63 9.76 1.63
CA VAL A 133 13.11 8.97 0.49
C VAL A 133 12.75 9.61 -0.85
N TRP A 134 11.52 10.11 -0.99
CA TRP A 134 11.05 10.83 -2.17
C TRP A 134 11.88 12.09 -2.43
N THR A 135 12.04 12.92 -1.40
CA THR A 135 12.82 14.16 -1.47
C THR A 135 14.28 13.89 -1.85
N ALA A 136 14.90 12.91 -1.22
CA ALA A 136 16.27 12.48 -1.52
C ALA A 136 16.43 11.87 -2.92
N SER A 137 15.35 11.33 -3.51
CA SER A 137 15.40 10.68 -4.82
C SER A 137 15.05 11.63 -5.96
N ALA A 138 14.45 12.79 -5.67
CA ALA A 138 14.07 13.78 -6.68
C ALA A 138 15.28 14.24 -7.54
N PRO A 139 15.10 14.50 -8.85
CA PRO A 139 16.13 15.07 -9.69
C PRO A 139 16.66 16.40 -9.13
N ALA A 140 17.98 16.59 -9.17
CA ALA A 140 18.61 17.87 -8.87
C ALA A 140 18.73 18.66 -10.18
N ASP A 141 17.73 19.49 -10.47
CA ASP A 141 17.69 20.23 -11.74
C ASP A 141 18.58 21.50 -11.71
N THR A 142 19.15 21.88 -10.57
CA THR A 142 20.09 23.01 -10.45
C THR A 142 21.27 22.73 -9.48
N PRO A 143 22.48 23.24 -9.78
CA PRO A 143 23.55 23.34 -8.79
C PRO A 143 23.05 24.19 -7.60
N GLY A 144 22.90 23.58 -6.42
CA GLY A 144 22.49 24.28 -5.19
C GLY A 144 20.98 24.36 -4.92
N GLY A 145 20.10 23.81 -5.78
CA GLY A 145 18.65 23.88 -5.60
C GLY A 145 17.92 22.56 -5.88
N ARG A 146 17.03 22.15 -4.96
CA ARG A 146 16.18 20.95 -5.13
C ARG A 146 14.91 21.33 -5.90
N SER A 147 14.66 20.67 -7.01
CA SER A 147 13.35 20.70 -7.67
C SER A 147 12.37 19.89 -6.81
N GLU A 148 11.29 20.49 -6.32
CA GLU A 148 10.29 19.77 -5.54
C GLU A 148 9.55 18.79 -6.45
N ALA A 149 9.97 17.51 -6.46
CA ALA A 149 9.21 16.46 -7.14
C ALA A 149 7.78 16.43 -6.58
N PRO A 150 6.73 16.56 -7.43
CA PRO A 150 5.34 16.67 -6.97
C PRO A 150 4.98 15.55 -5.99
N ARG A 151 4.53 15.92 -4.79
CA ARG A 151 4.19 14.98 -3.71
C ARG A 151 2.77 14.43 -3.81
N GLY A 152 2.00 14.83 -4.83
CA GLY A 152 0.61 14.41 -5.03
C GLY A 152 0.45 12.90 -5.06
N LEU A 153 1.33 12.19 -5.77
CA LEU A 153 1.29 10.74 -5.86
C LEU A 153 1.58 10.06 -4.51
N LEU A 154 2.61 10.51 -3.79
CA LEU A 154 2.94 10.01 -2.45
C LEU A 154 1.76 10.21 -1.48
N ASN A 155 1.18 11.41 -1.48
CA ASN A 155 0.08 11.77 -0.58
C ASN A 155 -1.20 11.01 -0.94
N GLY A 156 -1.52 10.91 -2.24
CA GLY A 156 -2.70 10.21 -2.74
C GLY A 156 -2.64 8.71 -2.45
N TRP A 157 -1.51 8.06 -2.76
CA TRP A 157 -1.28 6.66 -2.41
C TRP A 157 -1.45 6.41 -0.92
N TRP A 158 -0.79 7.21 -0.08
CA TRP A 158 -0.84 7.01 1.37
C TRP A 158 -2.23 7.23 1.95
N ALA A 159 -2.93 8.27 1.50
CA ALA A 159 -4.29 8.56 1.94
C ALA A 159 -5.26 7.44 1.53
N ALA A 160 -5.18 6.96 0.28
CA ALA A 160 -5.99 5.85 -0.21
C ALA A 160 -5.70 4.57 0.58
N PHE A 161 -4.43 4.22 0.80
CA PHE A 161 -4.04 3.04 1.57
C PHE A 161 -4.57 3.08 3.01
N VAL A 162 -4.38 4.19 3.73
CA VAL A 162 -4.87 4.31 5.11
C VAL A 162 -6.39 4.26 5.18
N ALA A 163 -7.08 4.93 4.26
CA ALA A 163 -8.54 4.91 4.22
C ALA A 163 -9.07 3.49 3.94
N ALA A 164 -8.46 2.78 2.99
CA ALA A 164 -8.85 1.42 2.64
C ALA A 164 -8.68 0.46 3.83
N GLU A 165 -7.52 0.49 4.51
CA GLU A 165 -7.25 -0.33 5.70
C GLU A 165 -8.25 -0.08 6.85
N ILE A 166 -8.66 1.18 7.06
CA ILE A 166 -9.64 1.52 8.09
C ILE A 166 -11.02 0.97 7.72
N LEU A 167 -11.44 1.16 6.46
CA LEU A 167 -12.73 0.70 5.97
C LEU A 167 -12.82 -0.83 5.94
N SER A 168 -11.79 -1.51 5.44
CA SER A 168 -11.72 -2.97 5.37
C SER A 168 -11.86 -3.59 6.76
N ARG A 169 -11.15 -3.07 7.77
CA ARG A 169 -11.28 -3.52 9.17
C ARG A 169 -12.65 -3.22 9.76
N ALA A 170 -13.18 -2.02 9.53
CA ALA A 170 -14.49 -1.64 10.04
C ALA A 170 -15.61 -2.50 9.41
N GLY A 171 -15.51 -2.78 8.11
CA GLY A 171 -16.42 -3.67 7.37
C GLY A 171 -16.35 -5.10 7.85
N GLY A 172 -15.15 -5.66 8.00
CA GLY A 172 -14.98 -7.00 8.55
C GLY A 172 -15.53 -7.14 9.97
N GLN A 173 -15.26 -6.16 10.85
CA GLN A 173 -15.82 -6.15 12.21
C GLN A 173 -17.35 -6.01 12.22
N ALA A 174 -17.92 -5.20 11.33
CA ALA A 174 -19.36 -5.05 11.21
C ALA A 174 -20.02 -6.33 10.68
N TYR A 175 -19.40 -7.01 9.71
CA TYR A 175 -19.84 -8.30 9.19
C TYR A 175 -19.80 -9.39 10.27
N ASP A 176 -18.66 -9.55 10.96
CA ASP A 176 -18.46 -10.58 11.98
C ASP A 176 -19.39 -10.41 13.20
N GLY A 177 -19.78 -9.17 13.50
CA GLY A 177 -20.66 -8.82 14.61
C GLY A 177 -22.13 -8.70 14.24
N ALA A 178 -22.52 -8.97 12.99
CA ALA A 178 -23.89 -8.82 12.54
C ALA A 178 -24.81 -9.92 13.10
N GLU A 179 -25.94 -9.53 13.69
CA GLU A 179 -26.95 -10.47 14.24
C GLU A 179 -28.22 -10.50 13.38
N THR A 180 -28.39 -9.51 12.51
CA THR A 180 -29.55 -9.38 11.61
C THR A 180 -29.13 -9.35 10.14
N GLY A 181 -30.02 -9.78 9.24
CA GLY A 181 -29.75 -9.70 7.79
C GLY A 181 -29.45 -8.29 7.29
N ARG A 182 -30.01 -7.25 7.92
CA ARG A 182 -29.70 -5.85 7.58
C ARG A 182 -28.27 -5.48 7.95
N GLU A 183 -27.82 -5.87 9.14
CA GLU A 183 -26.43 -5.64 9.58
C GLU A 183 -25.43 -6.41 8.71
N ILE A 184 -25.78 -7.62 8.25
CA ILE A 184 -24.97 -8.39 7.30
C ILE A 184 -24.81 -7.59 5.99
N ILE A 185 -25.91 -7.07 5.42
CA ILE A 185 -25.86 -6.26 4.20
C ILE A 185 -25.00 -5.00 4.40
N ASP A 186 -25.19 -4.29 5.52
CA ASP A 186 -24.42 -3.07 5.80
C ASP A 186 -22.92 -3.37 5.96
N GLY A 187 -22.56 -4.50 6.59
CA GLY A 187 -21.19 -4.99 6.69
C GLY A 187 -20.59 -5.34 5.32
N LEU A 188 -21.31 -6.10 4.50
CA LEU A 188 -20.90 -6.47 3.14
C LEU A 188 -20.70 -5.25 2.24
N ASP A 189 -21.54 -4.22 2.37
CA ASP A 189 -21.42 -2.97 1.63
C ASP A 189 -20.17 -2.20 2.01
N LEU A 190 -19.87 -2.16 3.31
CA LEU A 190 -18.69 -1.48 3.82
C LEU A 190 -17.40 -2.20 3.38
N VAL A 191 -17.40 -3.54 3.39
CA VAL A 191 -16.29 -4.35 2.86
C VAL A 191 -16.10 -4.11 1.36
N ALA A 192 -17.16 -4.22 0.56
CA ALA A 192 -17.08 -4.00 -0.89
C ALA A 192 -16.57 -2.59 -1.25
N PHE A 193 -16.95 -1.58 -0.47
CA PHE A 193 -16.43 -0.23 -0.63
C PHE A 193 -14.94 -0.12 -0.22
N GLY A 194 -14.54 -0.82 0.84
CA GLY A 194 -13.15 -0.98 1.25
C GLY A 194 -12.29 -1.60 0.16
N ASP A 195 -12.69 -2.76 -0.37
CA ASP A 195 -11.99 -3.48 -1.44
C ASP A 195 -11.82 -2.61 -2.71
N ALA A 196 -12.85 -1.87 -3.10
CA ALA A 196 -12.77 -0.95 -4.23
C ALA A 196 -11.72 0.16 -3.99
N LEU A 197 -11.60 0.64 -2.76
CA LEU A 197 -10.59 1.62 -2.37
C LEU A 197 -9.19 0.99 -2.31
N GLU A 198 -9.07 -0.27 -1.89
CA GLU A 198 -7.83 -1.05 -1.91
C GLU A 198 -7.28 -1.21 -3.33
N VAL A 199 -8.14 -1.53 -4.31
CA VAL A 199 -7.77 -1.56 -5.74
C VAL A 199 -7.18 -0.21 -6.18
N GLY A 200 -7.84 0.89 -5.84
CA GLY A 200 -7.34 2.24 -6.12
C GLY A 200 -6.01 2.54 -5.43
N ALA A 201 -5.86 2.15 -4.17
CA ALA A 201 -4.63 2.29 -3.41
C ALA A 201 -3.50 1.46 -4.01
N ALA A 202 -3.77 0.24 -4.49
CA ALA A 202 -2.81 -0.63 -5.15
C ALA A 202 -2.29 -0.02 -6.46
N VAL A 203 -3.17 0.57 -7.28
CA VAL A 203 -2.77 1.31 -8.50
C VAL A 203 -1.84 2.47 -8.14
N LEU A 204 -2.21 3.28 -7.16
CA LEU A 204 -1.38 4.41 -6.70
C LEU A 204 -0.04 3.93 -6.10
N ALA A 205 -0.04 2.79 -5.40
CA ALA A 205 1.16 2.15 -4.86
C ALA A 205 2.10 1.69 -5.99
N ILE A 206 1.57 1.05 -7.04
CA ILE A 206 2.33 0.65 -8.21
C ILE A 206 2.98 1.87 -8.86
N LEU A 207 2.22 2.94 -9.07
CA LEU A 207 2.72 4.18 -9.64
C LEU A 207 3.82 4.79 -8.75
N PHE A 208 3.62 4.83 -7.43
CA PHE A 208 4.60 5.30 -6.46
C PHE A 208 5.90 4.49 -6.51
N VAL A 209 5.80 3.16 -6.47
CA VAL A 209 6.94 2.22 -6.52
C VAL A 209 7.72 2.41 -7.82
N ARG A 210 7.03 2.46 -8.96
CA ARG A 210 7.65 2.66 -10.28
C ARG A 210 8.33 4.01 -10.39
N ARG A 211 7.64 5.09 -9.98
CA ARG A 211 8.17 6.45 -10.04
C ARG A 211 9.39 6.62 -9.14
N LEU A 212 9.32 6.15 -7.90
CA LEU A 212 10.42 6.24 -6.94
C LEU A 212 11.62 5.40 -7.40
N THR A 213 11.38 4.18 -7.86
CA THR A 213 12.44 3.32 -8.40
C THR A 213 13.11 3.98 -9.61
N GLY A 214 12.33 4.54 -10.54
CA GLY A 214 12.85 5.26 -11.70
C GLY A 214 13.70 6.47 -11.33
N MET A 215 13.25 7.27 -10.35
CA MET A 215 14.01 8.39 -9.82
C MET A 215 15.37 7.95 -9.26
N GLN A 216 15.41 6.87 -8.46
CA GLN A 216 16.67 6.34 -7.91
C GLN A 216 17.59 5.75 -8.99
N THR A 217 17.03 5.07 -9.99
CA THR A 217 17.81 4.55 -11.12
C THR A 217 18.45 5.68 -11.91
N LEU A 218 17.70 6.75 -12.22
CA LEU A 218 18.24 7.92 -12.90
C LEU A 218 19.34 8.59 -12.08
N ARG A 219 19.13 8.83 -10.77
CA ARG A 219 20.15 9.41 -9.89
C ARG A 219 21.43 8.56 -9.83
N ALA A 220 21.29 7.23 -9.76
CA ALA A 220 22.44 6.33 -9.77
C ALA A 220 23.24 6.39 -11.08
N MET A 221 22.59 6.62 -12.23
CA MET A 221 23.24 6.74 -13.54
C MET A 221 23.94 8.08 -13.74
N THR A 222 23.38 9.18 -13.23
CA THR A 222 23.99 10.52 -13.33
C THR A 222 25.17 10.76 -12.36
N GLY A 223 25.39 9.86 -11.40
CA GLY A 223 26.37 10.06 -10.32
C GLY A 223 25.92 11.12 -9.30
N ALA A 224 26.64 11.21 -8.18
CA ALA A 224 26.39 12.25 -7.19
C ALA A 224 26.90 13.60 -7.72
N LEU A 225 26.03 14.42 -8.29
CA LEU A 225 26.34 15.83 -8.51
C LEU A 225 26.72 16.44 -7.15
N PRO A 226 27.89 17.09 -7.01
CA PRO A 226 28.29 17.68 -5.75
C PRO A 226 27.24 18.70 -5.33
N VAL A 227 26.65 18.49 -4.14
CA VAL A 227 25.84 19.52 -3.49
C VAL A 227 26.82 20.58 -3.00
N GLU A 228 27.01 21.63 -3.80
CA GLU A 228 27.76 22.81 -3.36
C GLU A 228 27.03 23.42 -2.16
N ARG A 229 27.75 23.58 -1.05
CA ARG A 229 27.22 24.24 0.13
C ARG A 229 27.05 25.71 -0.20
N ALA A 230 25.82 26.21 -0.19
CA ALA A 230 25.61 27.65 -0.08
C ALA A 230 26.23 28.09 1.26
N HIS A 231 27.24 28.97 1.17
CA HIS A 231 27.89 29.64 2.29
C HIS A 231 26.93 30.61 2.98
#